data_AF-A0A4Y3K6N9-F1
#
_entry.id   AF-A0A4Y3K6N9-F1
#
_cell.length_a   1.000
_cell.length_b   1.000
_cell.length_c   1.000
_cell.angle_alpha   90.00
_cell.angle_beta   90.00
_cell.angle_gamma   90.00
#
_symmetry.space_group_name_H-M   'P 1'
#
loop_
_entity.id
_entity.type
_entity.pdbx_description
1 polymer ?
#
loop_
_entity_poly.entity_id
_entity_poly.type
_entity_poly.pdbx_seq_one_letter_code
_entity_poly.pdbx_strand_id
1 'polypeptide(L)'
;MARRHRTPAGVLPGALAGVLAAGLLAGCTSEPPVPEPVARPVSSAPPGPTTAAPSPALSDVPVRDATAPAPEVRAAPVRLAVPDVDLDMPVVPVGVLDDGTMEIPEDAGEAGWYRFGPVPADDDGNTLVAAHVDSRLTGIGPFARLRDVPPGATVTVTDADGTAHRYRVTGVDVAVAVDRRGTLRLVWRGRRRRPAEASGFR
;
A
#
# COMPACT_ATOMS: atom_id res chain seq x y z
N MET A 1 45.48 -39.14 33.99
CA MET A 1 44.35 -40.07 34.23
C MET A 1 43.17 -39.60 33.39
N ALA A 2 43.03 -40.15 32.17
CA ALA A 2 42.03 -41.16 31.79
C ALA A 2 40.64 -40.54 31.48
N ARG A 3 40.45 -40.00 30.27
CA ARG A 3 39.66 -40.59 29.15
C ARG A 3 38.31 -41.19 29.58
N ARG A 4 37.22 -40.71 28.96
CA ARG A 4 36.47 -41.50 27.96
C ARG A 4 35.46 -40.68 27.16
N HIS A 5 35.60 -40.82 25.85
CA HIS A 5 34.70 -40.43 24.79
C HIS A 5 33.37 -41.20 24.85
N ARG A 6 32.29 -40.57 24.39
CA ARG A 6 31.12 -41.29 23.84
C ARG A 6 30.66 -40.62 22.55
N THR A 7 31.00 -41.26 21.44
CA THR A 7 30.32 -41.15 20.13
C THR A 7 29.65 -42.51 19.84
N PRO A 8 29.03 -42.75 18.66
CA PRO A 8 27.58 -42.71 18.42
C PRO A 8 27.00 -44.10 18.09
N ALA A 9 25.67 -44.23 18.02
CA ALA A 9 24.96 -45.36 17.40
C ALA A 9 23.69 -44.78 16.73
N GLY A 10 23.42 -44.90 15.42
CA GLY A 10 23.21 -46.13 14.64
C GLY A 10 21.82 -46.68 14.98
N VAL A 11 20.81 -46.74 14.10
CA VAL A 11 20.64 -47.68 12.97
C VAL A 11 19.36 -47.29 12.15
N LEU A 12 19.41 -47.45 10.81
CA LEU A 12 18.34 -47.36 9.77
C LEU A 12 17.38 -48.59 9.78
N PRO A 13 16.49 -48.85 8.79
CA PRO A 13 15.41 -48.08 8.16
C PRO A 13 14.06 -48.85 8.23
N GLY A 14 12.93 -48.23 7.86
CA GLY A 14 11.63 -48.93 7.75
C GLY A 14 10.70 -48.27 6.74
N ALA A 15 10.55 -48.90 5.58
CA ALA A 15 9.62 -48.56 4.51
C ALA A 15 8.27 -49.27 4.69
N LEU A 16 7.19 -48.66 4.20
CA LEU A 16 5.88 -49.21 3.74
C LEU A 16 4.81 -48.12 4.02
N ALA A 17 3.80 -47.80 3.21
CA ALA A 17 3.42 -48.04 1.82
C ALA A 17 2.02 -47.41 1.64
N GLY A 18 1.68 -46.98 0.41
CA GLY A 18 0.31 -46.86 -0.11
C GLY A 18 -0.45 -45.58 0.28
N VAL A 19 -1.28 -44.95 -0.54
CA VAL A 19 -1.87 -45.30 -1.85
C VAL A 19 -2.15 -43.98 -2.58
N LEU A 20 -1.64 -43.84 -3.80
CA LEU A 20 -2.00 -42.79 -4.75
C LEU A 20 -3.25 -43.24 -5.51
N ALA A 21 -4.35 -42.51 -5.35
CA ALA A 21 -5.55 -42.66 -6.17
C ALA A 21 -5.98 -41.26 -6.64
N ALA A 22 -5.72 -40.95 -7.91
CA ALA A 22 -6.32 -39.82 -8.60
C ALA A 22 -6.75 -40.29 -9.99
N GLY A 23 -8.06 -40.24 -10.21
CA GLY A 23 -8.78 -40.92 -11.28
C GLY A 23 -8.55 -40.33 -12.68
N LEU A 24 -8.62 -41.23 -13.65
CA LEU A 24 -8.70 -40.97 -15.08
C LEU A 24 -10.03 -40.27 -15.40
N LEU A 25 -9.98 -39.06 -15.94
CA LEU A 25 -11.11 -38.44 -16.64
C LEU A 25 -10.87 -38.58 -18.14
N ALA A 26 -11.58 -39.53 -18.75
CA ALA A 26 -11.78 -39.63 -20.18
C ALA A 26 -12.79 -38.54 -20.60
N GLY A 27 -12.31 -37.48 -21.25
CA GLY A 27 -13.14 -36.46 -21.88
C GLY A 27 -13.29 -36.76 -23.37
N CYS A 28 -14.48 -37.24 -23.77
CA CYS A 28 -14.82 -37.55 -25.16
C CYS A 28 -14.95 -36.27 -25.99
N THR A 29 -14.38 -36.33 -27.20
CA THR A 29 -14.50 -35.33 -28.26
C THR A 29 -15.92 -35.33 -28.84
N SER A 30 -16.50 -34.17 -29.11
CA SER A 30 -17.69 -34.06 -29.97
C SER A 30 -17.59 -32.76 -30.75
N GLU A 31 -17.18 -32.88 -32.01
CA GLU A 31 -17.12 -31.80 -32.98
C GLU A 31 -18.51 -31.66 -33.65
N PRO A 32 -19.15 -30.48 -33.59
CA PRO A 32 -20.44 -30.26 -34.25
C PRO A 32 -20.26 -30.01 -35.76
N PRO A 33 -21.18 -30.50 -36.62
CA PRO A 33 -21.10 -30.30 -38.06
C PRO A 33 -21.39 -28.84 -38.46
N VAL A 34 -20.56 -28.30 -39.34
CA VAL A 34 -20.73 -26.97 -39.96
C VAL A 34 -21.80 -27.07 -41.06
N PRO A 35 -22.90 -26.29 -41.01
CA PRO A 35 -23.86 -26.25 -42.12
C PRO A 35 -23.35 -25.36 -43.26
N GLU A 36 -23.41 -25.88 -44.49
CA GLU A 36 -23.13 -25.12 -45.72
C GLU A 36 -24.19 -24.02 -45.96
N PRO A 37 -23.80 -22.82 -46.42
CA PRO A 37 -24.74 -21.76 -46.72
C PRO A 37 -25.44 -21.99 -48.07
N VAL A 38 -26.74 -22.30 -48.02
CA VAL A 38 -27.63 -22.29 -49.19
C VAL A 38 -27.97 -20.85 -49.56
N ALA A 39 -27.39 -20.34 -50.64
CA ALA A 39 -27.76 -19.04 -51.20
C ALA A 39 -29.17 -19.08 -51.81
N ARG A 40 -30.09 -18.25 -51.29
CA ARG A 40 -31.40 -17.98 -51.92
C ARG A 40 -31.34 -16.64 -52.65
N PRO A 41 -31.87 -16.49 -53.86
CA PRO A 41 -31.94 -15.20 -54.52
C PRO A 41 -32.96 -14.29 -53.81
N VAL A 42 -32.52 -13.11 -53.40
CA VAL A 42 -33.41 -12.03 -52.93
C VAL A 42 -33.96 -11.30 -54.15
N SER A 43 -35.28 -11.30 -54.31
CA SER A 43 -35.98 -10.48 -55.30
C SER A 43 -36.23 -9.11 -54.69
N SER A 44 -35.59 -8.08 -55.25
CA SER A 44 -35.74 -6.69 -54.85
C SER A 44 -37.01 -6.08 -55.47
N ALA A 45 -38.05 -5.87 -54.67
CA ALA A 45 -39.16 -4.97 -55.00
C ALA A 45 -38.92 -3.60 -54.33
N PRO A 46 -39.22 -2.47 -55.01
CA PRO A 46 -38.95 -1.14 -54.48
C PRO A 46 -39.91 -0.79 -53.31
N PRO A 47 -39.41 -0.15 -52.23
CA PRO A 47 -40.27 0.34 -51.16
C PRO A 47 -41.07 1.56 -51.63
N GLY A 48 -42.39 1.56 -51.39
CA GLY A 48 -43.24 2.73 -51.55
C GLY A 48 -42.91 3.82 -50.51
N PRO A 49 -43.30 5.09 -50.74
CA PRO A 49 -43.00 6.19 -49.83
C PRO A 49 -43.76 6.02 -48.50
N THR A 50 -43.03 5.79 -47.41
CA THR A 50 -43.54 5.90 -46.03
C THR A 50 -43.36 7.34 -45.56
N THR A 51 -44.47 8.02 -45.25
CA THR A 51 -44.46 9.30 -44.54
C THR A 51 -43.91 9.08 -43.14
N ALA A 52 -42.78 9.71 -42.82
CA ALA A 52 -42.16 9.65 -41.50
C ALA A 52 -43.01 10.40 -40.45
N ALA A 53 -43.33 9.73 -39.35
CA ALA A 53 -43.92 10.36 -38.17
C ALA A 53 -42.89 11.28 -37.48
N PRO A 54 -43.30 12.41 -36.86
CA PRO A 54 -42.39 13.30 -36.17
C PRO A 54 -41.76 12.59 -34.97
N SER A 55 -40.43 12.62 -34.90
CA SER A 55 -39.64 12.06 -33.79
C SER A 55 -39.81 12.92 -32.53
N PRO A 56 -40.01 12.34 -31.33
CA PRO A 56 -40.10 13.10 -30.09
C PRO A 56 -38.77 13.79 -29.79
N ALA A 57 -38.82 15.09 -29.48
CA ALA A 57 -37.65 15.84 -29.05
C ALA A 57 -37.17 15.30 -27.70
N LEU A 58 -35.92 14.85 -27.66
CA LEU A 58 -35.27 14.37 -26.43
C LEU A 58 -34.99 15.57 -25.52
N SER A 59 -35.33 15.43 -24.23
CA SER A 59 -34.97 16.41 -23.20
C SER A 59 -33.45 16.51 -23.08
N ASP A 60 -32.96 17.73 -22.95
CA ASP A 60 -31.53 18.03 -22.85
C ASP A 60 -30.96 17.42 -21.56
N VAL A 61 -30.00 16.50 -21.70
CA VAL A 61 -29.33 15.86 -20.55
C VAL A 61 -28.14 16.73 -20.16
N PRO A 62 -27.99 17.12 -18.89
CA PRO A 62 -26.88 17.96 -18.46
C PRO A 62 -25.55 17.23 -18.72
N VAL A 63 -24.79 17.76 -19.68
CA VAL A 63 -23.42 17.32 -19.99
C VAL A 63 -22.49 17.94 -18.97
N ARG A 64 -21.69 17.11 -18.29
CA ARG A 64 -20.54 17.57 -17.50
C ARG A 64 -19.26 17.28 -18.26
N ASP A 65 -18.34 18.24 -18.21
CA ASP A 65 -16.98 18.03 -18.69
C ASP A 65 -16.35 16.84 -17.96
N ALA A 66 -15.79 15.92 -18.74
CA ALA A 66 -15.04 14.77 -18.24
C ALA A 66 -13.57 15.11 -17.92
N THR A 67 -13.20 16.39 -18.04
CA THR A 67 -11.85 16.87 -17.79
C THR A 67 -11.54 16.76 -16.30
N ALA A 68 -10.60 15.88 -15.96
CA ALA A 68 -10.08 15.79 -14.61
C ALA A 68 -9.39 17.12 -14.22
N PRO A 69 -9.56 17.60 -12.97
CA PRO A 69 -8.78 18.71 -12.46
C PRO A 69 -7.28 18.45 -12.64
N ALA A 70 -6.51 19.51 -12.92
CA ALA A 70 -5.06 19.39 -12.93
C ALA A 70 -4.56 18.87 -11.56
N PRO A 71 -3.62 17.93 -11.51
CA PRO A 71 -3.08 17.46 -10.26
C PRO A 71 -2.41 18.62 -9.52
N GLU A 72 -2.84 18.86 -8.28
CA GLU A 72 -2.19 19.83 -7.40
C GLU A 72 -0.78 19.31 -7.06
N VAL A 73 0.25 20.09 -7.38
CA VAL A 73 1.62 19.79 -6.96
C VAL A 73 1.72 20.16 -5.48
N ARG A 74 1.61 19.17 -4.61
CA ARG A 74 1.76 19.38 -3.16
C ARG A 74 3.24 19.24 -2.75
N ALA A 75 3.69 20.06 -1.81
CA ALA A 75 5.08 20.11 -1.38
C ALA A 75 5.53 18.88 -0.59
N ALA A 76 6.79 18.48 -0.81
CA ALA A 76 7.40 17.37 -0.09
C ALA A 76 7.65 17.72 1.39
N PRO A 77 7.52 16.76 2.33
CA PRO A 77 7.91 16.96 3.71
C PRO A 77 9.43 17.14 3.82
N VAL A 78 9.86 18.12 4.62
CA VAL A 78 11.28 18.44 4.84
C VAL A 78 11.70 18.37 6.30
N ARG A 79 10.74 18.33 7.24
CA ARG A 79 11.03 18.28 8.67
C ARG A 79 9.94 17.56 9.45
N LEU A 80 10.33 16.81 10.47
CA LEU A 80 9.43 16.13 11.40
C LEU A 80 9.75 16.56 12.83
N ALA A 81 8.73 16.92 13.60
CA ALA A 81 8.86 17.27 15.01
C ALA A 81 7.76 16.63 15.88
N VAL A 82 8.15 16.15 17.05
CA VAL A 82 7.27 15.66 18.12
C VAL A 82 7.76 16.25 19.45
N PRO A 83 7.25 17.43 19.86
CA PRO A 83 7.76 18.16 21.01
C PRO A 83 7.69 17.38 22.33
N ASP A 84 6.66 16.55 22.52
CA ASP A 84 6.46 15.75 23.75
C ASP A 84 7.65 14.82 24.08
N VAL A 85 8.49 14.50 23.09
CA VAL A 85 9.69 13.65 23.25
C VAL A 85 10.96 14.30 22.70
N ASP A 86 10.94 15.63 22.52
CA ASP A 86 12.05 16.40 21.97
C ASP A 86 12.59 15.85 20.63
N LEU A 87 11.72 15.25 19.80
CA LEU A 87 12.09 14.77 18.47
C LEU A 87 11.99 15.93 17.50
N ASP A 88 13.08 16.21 16.79
CA ASP A 88 13.14 17.19 15.73
C ASP A 88 14.25 16.78 14.75
N MET A 89 13.89 16.55 13.48
CA MET A 89 14.85 16.06 12.48
C MET A 89 14.45 16.40 11.03
N PRO A 90 15.44 16.52 10.13
CA PRO A 90 15.18 16.68 8.70
C PRO A 90 14.53 15.43 8.10
N VAL A 91 13.76 15.66 7.03
CA VAL A 91 13.12 14.61 6.23
C VAL A 91 13.60 14.74 4.78
N VAL A 92 14.06 13.64 4.19
CA VAL A 92 14.55 13.56 2.81
C VAL A 92 13.69 12.60 1.98
N PRO A 93 13.52 12.85 0.66
CA PRO A 93 12.76 11.96 -0.20
C PRO A 93 13.54 10.68 -0.53
N VAL A 94 12.99 9.51 -0.19
CA VAL A 94 13.62 8.20 -0.42
C VAL A 94 12.75 7.31 -1.32
N GLY A 95 13.39 6.35 -1.98
CA GLY A 95 12.77 5.45 -2.93
C GLY A 95 12.50 4.04 -2.38
N VAL A 96 12.52 3.08 -3.30
CA VAL A 96 12.50 1.65 -3.04
C VAL A 96 13.83 1.09 -3.55
N LEU A 97 14.46 0.23 -2.76
CA LEU A 97 15.67 -0.49 -3.14
C LEU A 97 15.33 -1.66 -4.10
N ASP A 98 16.35 -2.24 -4.73
CA ASP A 98 16.19 -3.35 -5.68
C ASP A 98 15.52 -4.60 -5.06
N ASP A 99 15.61 -4.75 -3.72
CA ASP A 99 14.98 -5.83 -2.97
C ASP A 99 13.51 -5.57 -2.60
N GLY A 100 12.95 -4.44 -3.04
CA GLY A 100 11.57 -4.04 -2.80
C GLY A 100 11.32 -3.40 -1.44
N THR A 101 12.36 -3.17 -0.63
CA THR A 101 12.23 -2.46 0.65
C THR A 101 12.29 -0.95 0.47
N MET A 102 11.66 -0.21 1.40
CA MET A 102 11.80 1.25 1.44
C MET A 102 13.25 1.58 1.81
N GLU A 103 13.87 2.46 1.03
CA GLU A 103 15.18 3.01 1.35
C GLU A 103 15.09 3.80 2.68
N ILE A 104 16.09 3.65 3.54
CA ILE A 104 16.21 4.38 4.81
C ILE A 104 17.56 5.11 4.78
N PRO A 105 17.62 6.42 5.10
CA PRO A 105 18.89 7.15 5.16
C PRO A 105 19.88 6.49 6.12
N GLU A 106 21.18 6.46 5.76
CA GLU A 106 22.21 5.80 6.58
C GLU A 106 22.41 6.47 7.95
N ASP A 107 22.23 7.79 8.02
CA ASP A 107 22.33 8.54 9.26
C ASP A 107 21.01 8.49 10.05
N ALA A 108 21.07 8.10 11.31
CA ALA A 108 19.93 8.13 12.23
C ALA A 108 19.49 9.56 12.62
N GLY A 109 20.29 10.56 12.26
CA GLY A 109 19.90 11.98 12.32
C GLY A 109 18.90 12.40 11.25
N GLU A 110 18.65 11.57 10.23
CA GLU A 110 17.75 11.87 9.11
C GLU A 110 16.60 10.88 9.00
N ALA A 111 15.46 11.36 8.53
CA ALA A 111 14.29 10.53 8.24
C ALA A 111 14.02 10.50 6.74
N GLY A 112 13.65 9.34 6.20
CA GLY A 112 13.23 9.17 4.81
C GLY A 112 11.71 9.22 4.69
N TRP A 113 11.19 10.06 3.81
CA TRP A 113 9.81 10.01 3.34
C TRP A 113 9.69 9.21 2.04
N TYR A 114 8.72 8.30 1.98
CA TYR A 114 8.47 7.50 0.78
C TYR A 114 7.90 8.36 -0.35
N ARG A 115 8.75 8.75 -1.32
CA ARG A 115 8.42 9.77 -2.33
C ARG A 115 7.35 9.40 -3.35
N PHE A 116 6.97 8.12 -3.41
CA PHE A 116 5.87 7.63 -4.26
C PHE A 116 4.55 7.51 -3.49
N GLY A 117 4.54 7.87 -2.20
CA GLY A 117 3.33 7.95 -1.39
C GLY A 117 2.77 9.37 -1.34
N PRO A 118 1.60 9.55 -0.70
CA PRO A 118 1.00 10.86 -0.49
C PRO A 118 1.88 11.77 0.39
N VAL A 119 1.85 13.06 0.07
CA VAL A 119 2.45 14.11 0.91
C VAL A 119 1.64 14.32 2.20
N PRO A 120 2.14 15.09 3.18
CA PRO A 120 1.33 15.51 4.31
C PRO A 120 0.04 16.19 3.88
N ALA A 121 -1.01 15.96 4.68
CA ALA A 121 -2.37 16.46 4.49
C ALA A 121 -3.07 16.12 3.16
N ASP A 122 -2.53 15.20 2.36
CA ASP A 122 -3.25 14.71 1.18
C ASP A 122 -4.58 14.06 1.57
N ASP A 123 -5.55 14.16 0.67
CA ASP A 123 -6.94 13.72 0.92
C ASP A 123 -7.05 12.19 0.93
N ASP A 124 -6.17 11.52 0.18
CA ASP A 124 -6.16 10.07 0.02
C ASP A 124 -4.81 9.46 0.45
N GLY A 125 -4.91 8.41 1.28
CA GLY A 125 -3.77 7.57 1.67
C GLY A 125 -2.98 8.08 2.89
N ASN A 126 -1.74 7.58 2.99
CA ASN A 126 -0.92 7.67 4.19
C ASN A 126 0.50 8.12 3.83
N THR A 127 0.96 9.23 4.39
CA THR A 127 2.36 9.64 4.35
C THR A 127 3.20 8.67 5.18
N LEU A 128 4.21 8.06 4.57
CA LEU A 128 5.10 7.11 5.23
C LEU A 128 6.48 7.73 5.44
N VAL A 129 6.94 7.72 6.70
CA VAL A 129 8.25 8.21 7.11
C VAL A 129 8.96 7.12 7.93
N ALA A 130 10.22 6.87 7.64
CA ALA A 130 11.06 5.89 8.32
C ALA A 130 12.44 6.47 8.62
N ALA A 131 13.04 6.04 9.72
CA ALA A 131 14.42 6.41 10.08
C ALA A 131 15.06 5.29 10.90
N HIS A 132 16.39 5.29 10.96
CA HIS A 132 17.10 4.41 11.88
C HIS A 132 16.90 4.86 13.34
N VAL A 133 16.92 3.88 14.25
CA VAL A 133 16.94 4.13 15.70
C VAL A 133 18.33 4.60 16.13
N ASP A 134 19.38 4.08 15.49
CA ASP A 134 20.76 4.41 15.75
C ASP A 134 21.64 4.28 14.50
N SER A 135 22.78 4.96 14.49
CA SER A 135 23.79 4.87 13.43
C SER A 135 25.20 5.10 14.01
N ARG A 136 26.23 4.78 13.23
CA ARG A 136 27.61 5.11 13.62
C ARG A 136 27.93 6.60 13.54
N LEU A 137 27.14 7.38 12.80
CA LEU A 137 27.35 8.80 12.57
C LEU A 137 26.78 9.63 13.73
N THR A 138 25.51 9.39 14.07
CA THR A 138 24.77 10.17 15.08
C THR A 138 24.64 9.46 16.44
N GLY A 139 24.97 8.16 16.52
CA GLY A 139 24.65 7.35 17.71
C GLY A 139 23.15 7.08 17.77
N ILE A 140 22.54 7.23 18.94
CA ILE A 140 21.08 7.08 19.09
C ILE A 140 20.38 8.26 18.43
N GLY A 141 19.59 7.99 17.39
CA GLY A 141 18.86 8.99 16.62
C GLY A 141 17.55 9.44 17.30
N PRO A 142 16.96 10.56 16.84
CA PRO A 142 15.72 11.10 17.41
C PRO A 142 14.53 10.12 17.34
N PHE A 143 14.46 9.28 16.30
CA PHE A 143 13.39 8.28 16.12
C PHE A 143 13.31 7.24 17.25
N ALA A 144 14.41 7.01 17.99
CA ALA A 144 14.43 6.12 19.14
C ALA A 144 13.41 6.51 20.23
N ARG A 145 13.05 7.79 20.29
CA ARG A 145 12.15 8.36 21.30
C ARG A 145 10.66 8.13 20.98
N LEU A 146 10.33 7.69 19.76
CA LEU A 146 8.93 7.45 19.37
C LEU A 146 8.22 6.41 20.25
N ARG A 147 8.97 5.46 20.83
CA ARG A 147 8.44 4.46 21.77
C ARG A 147 7.88 5.07 23.06
N ASP A 148 8.31 6.27 23.40
CA ASP A 148 7.97 6.98 24.64
C ASP A 148 6.88 8.04 24.39
N VAL A 149 6.38 8.17 23.16
CA VAL A 149 5.36 9.17 22.79
C VAL A 149 3.97 8.76 23.31
N PRO A 150 3.29 9.62 24.07
CA PRO A 150 1.95 9.31 24.57
C PRO A 150 0.89 9.44 23.46
N PRO A 151 -0.18 8.62 23.48
CA PRO A 151 -1.37 8.89 22.69
C PRO A 151 -1.89 10.30 22.98
N GLY A 152 -2.27 11.03 21.94
CA GLY A 152 -2.70 12.42 22.03
C GLY A 152 -1.60 13.45 21.77
N ALA A 153 -0.32 13.06 21.78
CA ALA A 153 0.82 13.91 21.44
C ALA A 153 0.70 14.50 20.03
N THR A 154 1.29 15.69 19.84
CA THR A 154 1.26 16.37 18.55
C THR A 154 2.47 15.99 17.71
N VAL A 155 2.22 15.56 16.48
CA VAL A 155 3.25 15.39 15.45
C VAL A 155 3.10 16.52 14.45
N THR A 156 4.19 17.23 14.17
CA THR A 156 4.22 18.30 13.16
C THR A 156 5.12 17.87 12.01
N VAL A 157 4.60 17.93 10.79
CA VAL A 157 5.37 17.72 9.57
C VAL A 157 5.40 19.04 8.80
N THR A 158 6.57 19.58 8.56
CA THR A 158 6.74 20.80 7.77
C THR A 158 7.07 20.41 6.34
N ASP A 159 6.35 20.98 5.38
CA ASP A 159 6.64 20.79 3.95
C ASP A 159 7.64 21.82 3.41
N ALA A 160 8.07 21.62 2.16
CA ALA A 160 9.05 22.46 1.48
C ALA A 160 8.55 23.90 1.26
N ASP A 161 7.23 24.14 1.32
CA ASP A 161 6.63 25.48 1.26
C ASP A 161 6.63 26.17 2.64
N GLY A 162 7.06 25.47 3.69
CA GLY A 162 7.07 25.96 5.07
C GLY A 162 5.75 25.76 5.82
N THR A 163 4.77 25.08 5.22
CA THR A 163 3.48 24.81 5.86
C THR A 163 3.63 23.71 6.90
N ALA A 164 3.10 23.95 8.10
CA ALA A 164 3.13 23.00 9.20
C ALA A 164 1.82 22.18 9.27
N HIS A 165 1.92 20.89 9.00
CA HIS A 165 0.83 19.93 9.06
C HIS A 165 0.82 19.24 10.42
N ARG A 166 -0.27 19.35 11.17
CA ARG A 166 -0.39 18.79 12.53
C ARG A 166 -1.23 17.52 12.57
N TYR A 167 -0.70 16.53 13.25
CA TYR A 167 -1.33 15.23 13.49
C TYR A 167 -1.34 14.92 14.98
N ARG A 168 -2.20 13.95 15.34
CA ARG A 168 -2.29 13.45 16.70
C ARG A 168 -1.93 11.98 16.75
N VAL A 169 -1.08 11.61 17.69
CA VAL A 169 -0.74 10.20 17.91
C VAL A 169 -1.95 9.45 18.44
N THR A 170 -2.35 8.38 17.75
CA THR A 170 -3.44 7.51 18.19
C THR A 170 -2.96 6.27 18.93
N GLY A 171 -1.69 5.90 18.73
CA GLY A 171 -1.06 4.74 19.34
C GLY A 171 0.36 4.59 18.84
N VAL A 172 1.15 3.85 19.61
CA VAL A 172 2.50 3.44 19.24
C VAL A 172 2.56 1.92 19.42
N ASP A 173 2.84 1.23 18.33
CA ASP A 173 2.99 -0.22 18.33
C ASP A 173 4.47 -0.56 18.21
N VAL A 174 5.01 -1.23 19.23
CA VAL A 174 6.37 -1.76 19.21
C VAL A 174 6.30 -3.25 18.92
N ALA A 175 6.60 -3.62 17.68
CA ALA A 175 6.73 -5.01 17.31
C ALA A 175 8.17 -5.48 17.55
N VAL A 176 8.34 -6.45 18.46
CA VAL A 176 9.61 -7.17 18.57
C VAL A 176 9.59 -8.30 17.56
N ALA A 177 10.28 -8.11 16.43
CA ALA A 177 10.53 -9.19 15.49
C ALA A 177 11.60 -10.11 16.08
N VAL A 178 11.18 -11.17 16.77
CA VAL A 178 12.09 -12.24 17.20
C VAL A 178 12.29 -13.19 16.01
N ASP A 179 13.13 -12.78 15.06
CA ASP A 179 13.84 -13.69 14.15
C ASP A 179 15.33 -13.72 14.56
N ARG A 180 16.00 -14.85 14.31
CA ARG A 180 17.43 -15.09 14.58
C ARG A 180 18.40 -14.15 13.85
N ARG A 181 17.91 -13.04 13.25
CA ARG A 181 18.69 -12.05 12.51
C ARG A 181 18.34 -10.57 12.78
N GLY A 182 17.47 -10.26 13.73
CA GLY A 182 17.47 -8.92 14.37
C GLY A 182 17.11 -7.70 13.52
N THR A 183 16.19 -7.79 12.56
CA THR A 183 15.68 -6.62 11.83
C THR A 183 14.36 -6.12 12.43
N LEU A 184 14.33 -4.87 12.91
CA LEU A 184 13.11 -4.18 13.35
C LEU A 184 12.35 -3.65 12.13
N ARG A 185 11.06 -3.94 12.03
CA ARG A 185 10.16 -3.38 11.01
C ARG A 185 9.04 -2.62 11.71
N LEU A 186 9.05 -1.30 11.57
CA LEU A 186 7.99 -0.41 12.04
C LEU A 186 6.94 -0.28 10.93
N VAL A 187 5.65 -0.48 11.25
CA VAL A 187 4.54 -0.27 10.31
C VAL A 187 3.50 0.62 11.00
N TRP A 188 3.24 1.78 10.41
CA TRP A 188 2.25 2.76 10.89
C TRP A 188 0.91 2.60 10.16
N ARG A 189 -0.23 2.71 10.87
CA ARG A 189 -1.58 2.84 10.28
C ARG A 189 -2.38 3.93 11.00
N GLY A 190 -2.45 5.14 10.42
CA GLY A 190 -3.39 6.17 10.87
C GLY A 190 -4.80 5.94 10.31
N ARG A 191 -5.84 6.12 11.13
CA ARG A 191 -7.25 6.21 10.70
C ARG A 191 -7.81 7.57 11.13
N ARG A 192 -8.28 8.41 10.21
CA ARG A 192 -9.05 9.62 10.57
C ARG A 192 -10.47 9.23 10.98
N ARG A 193 -11.00 9.85 12.04
CA ARG A 193 -12.46 10.01 12.18
C ARG A 193 -12.87 11.27 11.42
N ARG A 194 -13.99 11.20 10.69
CA ARG A 194 -14.60 12.36 10.03
C ARG A 194 -15.11 13.36 11.09
N PRO A 195 -15.04 14.67 10.85
CA PRO A 195 -15.72 15.64 11.69
C PRO A 195 -17.20 15.68 11.30
N ALA A 196 -18.03 14.96 12.05
CA ALA A 196 -19.44 15.27 12.22
C ALA A 196 -19.80 14.90 13.66
N GLU A 197 -20.54 15.79 14.33
CA GLU A 197 -20.86 15.77 15.77
C GLU A 197 -19.77 16.31 16.72
N ALA A 198 -19.37 17.56 16.52
CA ALA A 198 -19.10 18.44 17.66
C ALA A 198 -20.15 19.56 17.64
N SER A 199 -21.40 19.19 17.90
CA SER A 199 -22.39 20.16 18.37
C SER A 199 -22.10 20.42 19.84
N GLY A 200 -21.79 21.67 20.16
CA GLY A 200 -21.87 22.20 21.52
C GLY A 200 -20.67 21.93 22.42
N PHE A 201 -19.74 22.88 22.46
CA PHE A 201 -19.44 23.53 23.73
C PHE A 201 -18.99 24.97 23.46
N ARG A 202 -19.55 25.89 24.24
CA ARG A 202 -19.23 27.32 24.23
C ARG A 202 -17.86 27.56 24.84
#